data_AF-A0A2A3LE62-F1
#
_entry.id   AF-A0A2A3LE62-F1
#
_cell.length_a   1.000
_cell.length_b   1.000
_cell.length_c   1.000
_cell.angle_alpha   90.00
_cell.angle_beta   90.00
_cell.angle_gamma   90.00
#
_symmetry.space_group_name_H-M   'P 1'
#
loop_
_entity.id
_entity.type
_entity.pdbx_description
1 polymer ?
#
loop_
_entity_poly.entity_id
_entity_poly.type
_entity_poly.pdbx_seq_one_letter_code
_entity_poly.pdbx_strand_id
1 'polypeptide(L)'
;MANLVSTNALADDPIGGLITVTDAMVHYLTRCCGASAKGSANSATGVVCRGCYHDIDPELGGAWMVDDTDAWQRYEARLVVHLGGSYAATFTERLRARAIERTHSQAGAS
;
A
#
# COMPACT_ATOMS: atom_id res chain seq x y z
N MET A 1 -15.56 -6.30 -5.65
CA MET A 1 -14.78 -5.24 -4.98
C MET A 1 -14.11 -5.86 -3.77
N ALA A 2 -12.79 -5.82 -3.71
CA ALA A 2 -12.03 -6.28 -2.57
C ALA A 2 -12.18 -5.30 -1.40
N ASN A 3 -12.30 -5.81 -0.18
CA ASN A 3 -12.37 -5.03 1.06
C ASN A 3 -11.25 -5.44 2.03
N LEU A 4 -11.02 -4.65 3.08
CA LEU A 4 -9.98 -4.87 4.09
C LEU A 4 -9.96 -6.29 4.67
N VAL A 5 -11.15 -6.84 4.97
CA VAL A 5 -11.29 -8.16 5.59
C VAL A 5 -10.92 -9.27 4.60
N SER A 6 -11.36 -9.16 3.35
CA SER A 6 -11.11 -10.15 2.31
C SER A 6 -9.65 -10.21 1.83
N THR A 7 -8.90 -9.11 1.97
CA THR A 7 -7.51 -9.01 1.51
C THR A 7 -6.48 -9.06 2.63
N ASN A 8 -6.92 -9.13 3.88
CA ASN A 8 -6.05 -9.01 5.06
C ASN A 8 -5.18 -7.74 5.04
N ALA A 9 -5.68 -6.68 4.39
CA ALA A 9 -4.99 -5.41 4.25
C ALA A 9 -4.92 -4.68 5.60
N LEU A 10 -3.83 -3.95 5.79
CA LEU A 10 -3.59 -3.10 6.95
C LEU A 10 -4.50 -1.88 6.92
N ALA A 11 -4.61 -1.21 5.77
CA ALA A 11 -5.42 0.01 5.67
C ALA A 11 -6.01 0.17 4.27
N ASP A 12 -7.01 1.03 4.18
CA ASP A 12 -7.52 1.58 2.93
C ASP A 12 -7.25 3.08 3.03
N ASP A 13 -6.51 3.61 2.08
CA ASP A 13 -6.08 5.00 2.12
C ASP A 13 -6.72 5.87 1.04
N PRO A 14 -6.68 7.20 1.18
CA PRO A 14 -7.28 8.12 0.20
C PRO A 14 -6.59 8.17 -1.16
N ILE A 15 -5.39 7.61 -1.30
CA ILE A 15 -4.70 7.45 -2.58
C ILE A 15 -5.43 6.39 -3.44
N GLY A 16 -6.22 5.52 -2.79
CA GLY A 16 -7.17 4.64 -3.47
C GLY A 16 -6.76 3.17 -3.47
N GLY A 17 -5.81 2.78 -2.62
CA GLY A 17 -5.33 1.41 -2.52
C GLY A 17 -5.54 0.80 -1.14
N LEU A 18 -5.63 -0.54 -1.12
CA LEU A 18 -5.59 -1.33 0.11
C LEU A 18 -4.13 -1.63 0.43
N ILE A 19 -3.59 -1.14 1.53
CA ILE A 19 -2.18 -1.33 1.87
C ILE A 19 -1.98 -2.65 2.59
N THR A 20 -0.98 -3.43 2.20
CA THR A 20 -0.57 -4.65 2.90
C THR A 20 0.94 -4.68 3.13
N VAL A 21 1.41 -5.69 3.85
CA VAL A 21 2.82 -6.00 4.03
C VAL A 21 3.08 -7.48 3.80
N THR A 22 4.12 -7.78 3.03
CA THR A 22 4.65 -9.11 2.79
C THR A 22 6.16 -9.03 2.82
N ASP A 23 6.84 -9.91 3.55
CA ASP A 23 8.31 -9.94 3.65
C ASP A 23 8.93 -8.56 3.99
N ALA A 24 8.34 -7.88 4.98
CA ALA A 24 8.71 -6.53 5.40
C ALA A 24 8.58 -5.44 4.31
N MET A 25 7.92 -5.73 3.18
CA MET A 25 7.66 -4.78 2.10
C MET A 25 6.19 -4.35 2.10
N VAL A 26 5.98 -3.06 2.32
CA VAL A 26 4.69 -2.39 2.19
C VAL A 26 4.38 -2.14 0.73
N HIS A 27 3.17 -2.47 0.31
CA HIS A 27 2.70 -2.23 -1.07
C HIS A 27 1.18 -2.14 -1.13
N TYR A 28 0.67 -1.61 -2.24
CA TYR A 28 -0.75 -1.53 -2.50
C TYR A 28 -1.31 -2.82 -3.13
N LEU A 29 -2.52 -3.15 -2.71
CA LEU A 29 -3.44 -4.07 -3.36
C LEU A 29 -4.55 -3.24 -4.01
N THR A 30 -4.87 -3.63 -5.24
CA THR A 30 -5.90 -3.00 -6.06
C THR A 30 -7.30 -3.35 -5.54
N ARG A 31 -8.24 -2.40 -5.57
CA ARG A 31 -9.62 -2.64 -5.14
C ARG A 31 -10.41 -3.57 -6.07
N CYS A 32 -10.00 -3.68 -7.34
CA CYS A 32 -10.67 -4.53 -8.32
C CYS A 32 -10.52 -6.01 -7.97
N CYS A 33 -9.29 -6.48 -7.75
CA CYS A 33 -8.99 -7.90 -7.56
C CYS A 33 -8.36 -8.24 -6.19
N GLY A 34 -8.03 -7.24 -5.37
CA GLY A 34 -7.21 -7.45 -4.17
C GLY A 34 -5.78 -7.89 -4.50
N ALA A 35 -5.33 -7.70 -5.74
CA ALA A 35 -4.00 -8.11 -6.21
C ALA A 35 -3.04 -6.93 -6.23
N SER A 36 -1.73 -7.20 -6.13
CA SER A 36 -0.70 -6.17 -6.21
C SER A 36 -0.63 -5.50 -7.58
N ALA A 37 -0.06 -4.30 -7.60
CA ALA A 37 0.31 -3.62 -8.83
C ALA A 37 1.45 -4.34 -9.56
N LYS A 38 1.53 -4.15 -10.87
CA LYS A 38 2.60 -4.65 -11.73
C LYS A 38 2.94 -3.59 -12.76
N GLY A 39 4.22 -3.24 -12.89
CA GLY A 39 4.69 -2.41 -14.00
C GLY A 39 4.43 -3.08 -15.35
N SER A 40 3.99 -2.32 -16.33
CA SER A 40 3.65 -2.81 -17.67
C SER A 40 4.03 -1.78 -18.74
N ALA A 41 4.95 -2.15 -19.63
CA ALA A 41 5.34 -1.30 -20.75
C ALA A 41 4.22 -1.11 -21.79
N ASN A 42 3.21 -2.00 -21.78
CA ASN A 42 2.09 -1.98 -22.71
C ASN A 42 0.84 -1.32 -22.11
N SER A 43 0.97 -0.67 -20.96
CA SER A 43 -0.10 0.03 -20.26
C SER A 43 -0.05 1.53 -20.53
N ALA A 44 -1.21 2.17 -20.64
CA ALA A 44 -1.28 3.62 -20.81
C ALA A 44 -0.80 4.39 -19.56
N THR A 45 -0.92 3.78 -18.37
CA THR A 45 -0.49 4.36 -17.09
C THR A 45 0.86 3.83 -16.62
N GLY A 46 1.43 2.85 -17.33
CA GLY A 46 2.66 2.17 -16.97
C GLY A 46 2.51 1.12 -15.85
N VAL A 47 1.32 1.00 -15.26
CA VAL A 47 1.02 0.04 -14.18
C VAL A 47 -0.35 -0.58 -14.35
N VAL A 48 -0.45 -1.87 -14.03
CA VAL A 48 -1.70 -2.64 -14.13
C VAL A 48 -1.97 -3.42 -12.85
N CYS A 49 -3.22 -3.80 -12.65
CA CYS A 49 -3.56 -4.82 -11.67
C CYS A 49 -2.99 -6.18 -12.11
N ARG A 50 -2.23 -6.87 -11.24
CA ARG A 50 -1.68 -8.20 -11.57
C ARG A 50 -2.75 -9.27 -11.81
N GLY A 51 -3.94 -9.11 -11.24
CA GLY A 51 -5.04 -10.07 -11.35
C GLY A 51 -5.81 -10.00 -12.68
N CYS A 52 -6.18 -8.80 -13.12
CA CYS A 52 -7.02 -8.60 -14.31
C CYS A 52 -6.34 -7.85 -15.45
N TYR A 53 -5.10 -7.37 -15.27
CA TYR A 53 -4.33 -6.61 -16.25
C TYR A 53 -4.97 -5.30 -16.75
N HIS A 54 -6.02 -4.81 -16.08
CA HIS A 54 -6.52 -3.46 -16.31
C HIS A 54 -5.54 -2.41 -15.80
N ASP A 55 -5.45 -1.29 -16.53
CA ASP A 55 -4.74 -0.09 -16.10
C ASP A 55 -5.26 0.37 -14.73
N ILE A 56 -4.33 0.75 -13.87
CA ILE A 56 -4.62 1.33 -12.55
C ILE A 56 -3.90 2.66 -12.41
N ASP A 57 -4.22 3.38 -11.34
CA ASP A 57 -3.53 4.61 -10.99
C ASP A 57 -2.01 4.35 -10.81
N PRO A 58 -1.12 5.10 -11.52
CA PRO A 58 0.33 5.09 -11.32
C PRO A 58 0.77 5.17 -9.86
N GLU A 59 0.02 5.90 -9.04
CA GLU A 59 0.30 6.09 -7.62
C GLU A 59 0.30 4.79 -6.80
N LEU A 60 -0.36 3.76 -7.29
CA LEU A 60 -0.44 2.45 -6.65
C LEU A 60 0.74 1.53 -7.01
N GLY A 61 1.63 1.95 -7.90
CA GLY A 61 2.81 1.17 -8.32
C GLY A 61 3.96 1.13 -7.30
N GLY A 62 3.87 1.90 -6.21
CA GLY A 62 4.92 2.01 -5.20
C GLY A 62 4.97 0.83 -4.22
N ALA A 63 6.19 0.49 -3.80
CA ALA A 63 6.47 -0.40 -2.68
C ALA A 63 7.68 0.12 -1.90
N TRP A 64 7.72 -0.15 -0.59
CA TRP A 64 8.82 0.29 0.28
C TRP A 64 9.03 -0.66 1.45
N MET A 65 10.21 -0.62 2.06
CA MET A 65 10.50 -1.43 3.24
C MET A 65 9.88 -0.81 4.50
N VAL A 66 9.44 -1.64 5.43
CA VAL A 66 8.85 -1.21 6.71
C VAL A 66 9.83 -0.36 7.53
N ASP A 67 11.13 -0.59 7.40
CA ASP A 67 12.20 0.14 8.12
C ASP A 67 12.72 1.38 7.36
N ASP A 68 12.33 1.58 6.10
CA ASP A 68 12.72 2.73 5.29
C ASP A 68 11.98 4.00 5.74
N THR A 69 12.64 4.78 6.59
CA THR A 69 12.07 6.00 7.18
C THR A 69 11.81 7.08 6.12
N ASP A 70 12.65 7.18 5.09
CA ASP A 70 12.49 8.17 4.02
C ASP A 70 11.31 7.82 3.10
N ALA A 71 11.06 6.53 2.89
CA ALA A 71 9.85 6.09 2.20
C ALA A 71 8.58 6.43 2.97
N TRP A 72 8.57 6.27 4.30
CA TRP A 72 7.42 6.67 5.12
C TRP A 72 7.16 8.18 5.07
N GLN A 73 8.20 9.01 5.06
CA GLN A 73 8.04 10.46 4.88
C GLN A 73 7.45 10.81 3.51
N ARG A 74 7.91 10.14 2.44
CA ARG A 74 7.34 10.31 1.10
C ARG A 74 5.88 9.86 1.04
N TYR A 75 5.54 8.77 1.72
CA TYR A 75 4.15 8.31 1.83
C TYR A 75 3.28 9.33 2.57
N GLU A 76 3.73 9.84 3.71
CA GLU A 76 3.02 10.88 4.47
C GLU A 76 2.78 12.13 3.62
N ALA A 77 3.82 12.62 2.93
CA ALA A 77 3.73 13.80 2.08
C ALA A 77 2.66 13.67 0.99
N ARG A 78 2.47 12.46 0.44
CA ARG A 78 1.38 12.18 -0.50
C ARG A 78 0.01 12.27 0.18
N LEU A 79 -0.13 11.69 1.37
CA LEU A 79 -1.37 11.76 2.14
C LEU A 79 -1.75 13.19 2.56
N VAL A 80 -0.79 14.10 2.76
CA VAL A 80 -1.07 15.50 3.12
C VAL A 80 -2.03 16.15 2.11
N VAL A 81 -1.90 15.82 0.82
CA VAL A 81 -2.75 16.37 -0.26
C VAL A 81 -4.22 15.94 -0.10
N HIS A 82 -4.47 14.79 0.53
CA HIS A 82 -5.81 14.22 0.69
C HIS A 82 -6.41 14.43 2.09
N LEU A 83 -5.59 14.45 3.13
CA LEU A 83 -6.02 14.43 4.53
C LEU A 83 -5.66 15.70 5.31
N GLY A 84 -4.73 16.51 4.80
CA GLY A 84 -4.06 17.56 5.57
C GLY A 84 -2.97 17.02 6.50
N GLY A 85 -2.06 17.90 6.93
CA GLY A 85 -0.81 17.54 7.61
C GLY A 85 -0.98 16.67 8.86
N SER A 86 -1.77 17.12 9.83
CA SER A 86 -1.92 16.39 11.10
C SER A 86 -2.57 15.03 10.92
N TYR A 87 -3.58 14.91 10.06
CA TYR A 87 -4.25 13.63 9.80
C TYR A 87 -3.35 12.67 9.02
N ALA A 88 -2.56 13.16 8.06
CA ALA A 88 -1.59 12.36 7.33
C ALA A 88 -0.52 11.78 8.25
N ALA A 89 0.03 12.58 9.18
CA ALA A 89 1.00 12.13 10.17
C ALA A 89 0.42 11.01 11.07
N THR A 90 -0.74 11.24 11.68
CA THR A 90 -1.39 10.25 12.55
C THR A 90 -1.82 8.99 11.80
N PHE A 91 -2.19 9.10 10.52
CA PHE A 91 -2.50 7.94 9.69
C PHE A 91 -1.23 7.11 9.42
N THR A 92 -0.17 7.77 8.96
CA THR A 92 1.12 7.15 8.62
C THR A 92 1.72 6.44 9.83
N GLU A 93 1.74 7.08 10.99
CA GLU A 93 2.25 6.49 12.23
C GLU A 93 1.52 5.20 12.60
N ARG A 94 0.18 5.22 12.59
CA ARG A 94 -0.64 4.03 12.90
C ARG A 94 -0.45 2.92 11.88
N LEU A 95 -0.35 3.26 10.59
CA LEU A 95 -0.10 2.29 9.54
C LEU A 95 1.27 1.63 9.70
N ARG A 96 2.32 2.43 9.97
CA ARG A 96 3.68 1.95 10.20
C ARG A 96 3.74 0.98 11.39
N ALA A 97 3.12 1.34 12.51
CA ALA A 97 3.05 0.46 13.69
C ALA A 97 2.42 -0.90 13.35
N ARG A 98 1.29 -0.90 12.63
CA ARG A 98 0.60 -2.13 12.20
C ARG A 98 1.42 -2.96 11.22
N ALA A 99 2.20 -2.31 10.33
CA ALA A 99 3.08 -3.01 9.41
C ALA A 99 4.24 -3.71 10.13
N ILE A 100 4.81 -3.07 11.16
CA ILE A 100 5.85 -3.66 12.02
C ILE A 100 5.29 -4.89 12.77
N GLU A 101 4.14 -4.73 13.43
CA GLU A 101 3.46 -5.82 14.16
C GLU A 101 3.18 -7.03 13.26
N ARG A 102 2.68 -6.79 12.04
CA ARG A 102 2.41 -7.84 11.06
C ARG A 102 3.68 -8.55 10.61
N THR A 103 4.76 -7.80 10.37
CA THR A 103 6.07 -8.37 9.96
C THR A 103 6.61 -9.31 11.04
N HIS A 104 6.57 -8.91 12.31
CA HIS A 104 7.00 -9.77 13.43
C HIS A 104 6.11 -11.01 13.58
N SER A 105 4.80 -10.86 13.41
CA SER A 105 3.84 -11.98 13.51
C SER A 105 4.07 -13.03 12.42
N GLN A 106 4.49 -12.61 11.22
CA GLN A 106 4.84 -13.52 10.13
C GLN A 106 6.18 -14.24 10.38
N ALA A 107 7.16 -13.56 10.98
CA ALA A 107 8.46 -14.15 11.30
C ALA A 107 8.39 -15.24 12.39
N GLY A 108 7.45 -15.15 13.33
CA GLY A 108 7.26 -16.14 14.41
C GLY A 108 6.42 -17.36 14.04
N ALA A 109 5.87 -17.42 12.82
CA ALA A 109 5.00 -18.50 12.35
C ALA A 109 5.72 -19.57 11.52
N SER A 110 7.06 -19.57 11.54
CA SER A 110 7.92 -20.50 10.79
C SER A 110 8.48 -21.62 11.67
#